data_AF-A0A8T7IZI6-F1
#
_entry.id   AF-A0A8T7IZI6-F1
#
_cell.length_a   1.000
_cell.length_b   1.000
_cell.length_c   1.000
_cell.angle_alpha   90.00
_cell.angle_beta   90.00
_cell.angle_gamma   90.00
#
_symmetry.space_group_name_H-M   'P 1'
#
loop_
_entity.id
_entity.type
_entity.pdbx_description
1 polymer ?
#
loop_
_entity_poly.entity_id
_entity_poly.type
_entity_poly.pdbx_seq_one_letter_code
_entity_poly.pdbx_strand_id
1 'polypeptide(L)'
;LGNEKPDVERNIRPDENYAREVMQLFTIGLVELNNDGSVKVDQNAQPIPTYQQDIIKGFAHVFTGWHFSTVDENSWYRWWNLREYLTPMSAVEAYHDTGEKTLLPSVTLAANQTAEQDLSMALDALFNHNNLPPFISKQLIQKFVTSNPSADYVERVTNVFIDNGEGVRGDLAAVIKAILLDDEAINGHLTAPDTFGKFREPILKATHLWRAFPYHTSNDRIDFTWPDYYFAQAALAAPSVFNFYRPDYSPPMLKNATGLLAPELEIVTDAAVTNTSNFLAWFGLWRSFSGEFSDLDADEQNNNWIDVSEYVDLTEEGTEVMMQRLNLVLTGGALSQEAIDILVESYDEQTWLEPNDAVANSIFLIMSSPQYAITQ
;
A
#
# COMPACT_ATOMS: atom_id res chain seq x y z
N LEU A 1 7.05 -21.28 -7.30
CA LEU A 1 8.02 -22.03 -6.46
C LEU A 1 8.31 -23.37 -7.13
N GLY A 2 9.56 -23.83 -7.13
CA GLY A 2 9.91 -25.13 -7.73
C GLY A 2 9.82 -25.12 -9.26
N ASN A 3 10.10 -23.98 -9.87
CA ASN A 3 10.19 -23.83 -11.32
C ASN A 3 11.46 -24.53 -11.80
N GLU A 4 11.35 -25.58 -12.60
CA GLU A 4 12.50 -26.34 -13.10
C GLU A 4 12.88 -25.95 -14.53
N LYS A 5 14.15 -26.17 -14.86
CA LYS A 5 14.70 -25.98 -16.20
C LYS A 5 13.89 -26.71 -17.28
N PRO A 6 13.90 -26.24 -18.53
CA PRO A 6 13.19 -26.89 -19.62
C PRO A 6 13.65 -28.34 -19.83
N ASP A 7 12.71 -29.23 -20.12
CA ASP A 7 12.97 -30.61 -20.53
C ASP A 7 12.04 -30.97 -21.67
N VAL A 8 12.58 -31.08 -22.88
CA VAL A 8 11.80 -31.31 -24.10
C VAL A 8 11.20 -32.71 -24.11
N GLU A 9 11.91 -33.72 -23.59
CA GLU A 9 11.43 -35.10 -23.58
C GLU A 9 10.24 -35.28 -22.63
N ARG A 10 10.28 -34.56 -21.50
CA ARG A 10 9.19 -34.53 -20.50
C ARG A 10 8.13 -33.47 -20.77
N ASN A 11 8.29 -32.67 -21.83
CA ASN A 11 7.45 -31.52 -22.15
C ASN A 11 7.32 -30.52 -20.99
N ILE A 12 8.43 -30.27 -20.30
CA ILE A 12 8.53 -29.30 -19.23
C ILE A 12 9.02 -27.97 -19.81
N ARG A 13 8.34 -26.89 -19.45
CA ARG A 13 8.68 -25.52 -19.81
C ARG A 13 8.74 -24.68 -18.54
N PRO A 14 9.68 -23.73 -18.43
CA PRO A 14 9.70 -22.84 -17.28
C PRO A 14 8.38 -22.09 -17.10
N ASP A 15 7.97 -21.94 -15.85
CA ASP A 15 6.78 -21.21 -15.46
C ASP A 15 6.99 -19.71 -15.71
N GLU A 16 6.08 -19.12 -16.50
CA GLU A 16 6.15 -17.72 -16.92
C GLU A 16 5.44 -16.75 -15.97
N ASN A 17 4.72 -17.23 -14.94
CA ASN A 17 3.88 -16.38 -14.09
C ASN A 17 4.69 -15.35 -13.32
N TYR A 18 5.73 -15.78 -12.60
CA TYR A 18 6.57 -14.85 -11.85
C TYR A 18 7.34 -13.89 -12.77
N ALA A 19 7.77 -14.37 -13.95
CA ALA A 19 8.41 -13.52 -14.96
C ALA A 19 7.47 -12.41 -15.45
N ARG A 20 6.18 -12.72 -15.65
CA ARG A 20 5.16 -11.70 -15.97
C ARG A 20 4.93 -10.77 -14.79
N GLU A 21 4.74 -11.30 -13.60
CA GLU A 21 4.41 -10.52 -12.40
C GLU A 21 5.52 -9.53 -12.04
N VAL A 22 6.80 -9.97 -12.00
CA VAL A 22 7.94 -9.10 -11.69
C VAL A 22 8.06 -7.94 -12.68
N MET A 23 7.81 -8.19 -13.97
CA MET A 23 7.84 -7.15 -15.01
C MET A 23 6.60 -6.26 -14.96
N GLN A 24 5.42 -6.86 -14.94
CA GLN A 24 4.14 -6.17 -15.08
C GLN A 24 3.75 -5.36 -13.84
N LEU A 25 3.96 -5.92 -12.65
CA LEU A 25 3.39 -5.40 -11.41
C LEU A 25 4.42 -4.62 -10.60
N PHE A 26 5.66 -5.10 -10.60
CA PHE A 26 6.68 -4.62 -9.67
C PHE A 26 7.77 -3.78 -10.32
N THR A 27 7.87 -3.72 -11.65
CA THR A 27 8.97 -2.99 -12.30
C THR A 27 8.57 -2.14 -13.51
N ILE A 28 8.31 -2.74 -14.66
CA ILE A 28 8.26 -2.04 -15.95
C ILE A 28 6.86 -1.93 -16.54
N GLY A 29 5.82 -2.47 -15.92
CA GLY A 29 4.46 -2.36 -16.42
C GLY A 29 4.23 -3.10 -17.75
N LEU A 30 3.05 -2.91 -18.35
CA LEU A 30 2.68 -3.50 -19.64
C LEU A 30 3.03 -2.63 -20.85
N VAL A 31 3.11 -1.31 -20.64
CA VAL A 31 3.26 -0.33 -21.72
C VAL A 31 4.33 0.68 -21.35
N GLU A 32 5.05 1.17 -22.35
CA GLU A 32 6.04 2.21 -22.15
C GLU A 32 5.39 3.54 -21.77
N LEU A 33 6.08 4.30 -20.94
CA LEU A 33 5.68 5.56 -20.36
C LEU A 33 6.72 6.64 -20.70
N ASN A 34 6.24 7.86 -20.81
CA ASN A 34 7.06 9.06 -20.69
C ASN A 34 7.40 9.31 -19.21
N ASN A 35 8.35 10.21 -18.95
CA ASN A 35 8.76 10.51 -17.57
C ASN A 35 7.62 11.09 -16.72
N ASP A 36 6.65 11.74 -17.35
CA ASP A 36 5.42 12.26 -16.73
C ASP A 36 4.36 11.18 -16.46
N GLY A 37 4.66 9.91 -16.74
CA GLY A 37 3.74 8.78 -16.55
C GLY A 37 2.65 8.66 -17.61
N SER A 38 2.64 9.48 -18.66
CA SER A 38 1.76 9.32 -19.81
C SER A 38 2.20 8.15 -20.68
N VAL A 39 1.23 7.45 -21.31
CA VAL A 39 1.50 6.28 -22.14
C VAL A 39 2.15 6.69 -23.46
N LYS A 40 3.28 6.07 -23.80
CA LYS A 40 3.88 6.21 -25.13
C LYS A 40 3.07 5.45 -26.16
N VAL A 41 2.83 6.12 -27.28
CA VAL A 41 2.07 5.56 -28.40
C VAL A 41 2.92 5.51 -29.67
N ASP A 42 2.65 4.51 -30.50
CA ASP A 42 3.26 4.36 -31.81
C ASP A 42 2.68 5.35 -32.85
N GLN A 43 3.11 5.22 -34.11
CA GLN A 43 2.63 6.04 -35.22
C GLN A 43 1.12 5.87 -35.51
N ASN A 44 0.49 4.81 -34.99
CA ASN A 44 -0.94 4.50 -35.12
C ASN A 44 -1.73 4.84 -33.84
N ALA A 45 -1.14 5.61 -32.92
CA ALA A 45 -1.71 5.95 -31.61
C ALA A 45 -2.04 4.73 -30.73
N GLN A 46 -1.31 3.61 -30.90
CA GLN A 46 -1.44 2.43 -30.04
C GLN A 46 -0.36 2.41 -28.95
N PRO A 47 -0.68 2.00 -27.71
CA PRO A 47 0.32 1.84 -26.65
C PRO A 47 1.47 0.91 -27.06
N ILE A 48 2.70 1.34 -26.78
CA ILE A 48 3.89 0.53 -27.06
C ILE A 48 4.08 -0.46 -25.89
N PRO A 49 4.12 -1.79 -26.13
CA PRO A 49 4.34 -2.75 -25.06
C PRO A 49 5.79 -2.71 -24.56
N THR A 50 5.99 -2.87 -23.24
CA THR A 50 7.33 -2.90 -22.62
C THR A 50 8.13 -4.16 -22.91
N TYR A 51 7.44 -5.26 -23.23
CA TYR A 51 8.06 -6.54 -23.53
C TYR A 51 7.15 -7.40 -24.43
N GLN A 52 7.73 -8.45 -24.98
CA GLN A 52 7.04 -9.46 -25.79
C GLN A 52 7.18 -10.86 -25.16
N GLN A 53 6.57 -11.86 -25.79
CA GLN A 53 6.52 -13.23 -25.27
C GLN A 53 7.89 -13.89 -25.13
N ASP A 54 8.83 -13.56 -26.01
CA ASP A 54 10.22 -14.02 -25.96
C ASP A 54 10.97 -13.51 -24.74
N ILE A 55 10.78 -12.23 -24.39
CA ILE A 55 11.31 -11.63 -23.15
C ILE A 55 10.78 -12.34 -21.91
N ILE A 56 9.47 -12.62 -21.87
CA ILE A 56 8.85 -13.36 -20.77
C ILE A 56 9.49 -14.73 -20.59
N LYS A 57 9.72 -15.45 -21.69
CA LYS A 57 10.43 -16.73 -21.65
C LYS A 57 11.84 -16.54 -21.10
N GLY A 58 12.61 -15.58 -21.60
CA GLY A 58 13.96 -15.30 -21.12
C GLY A 58 14.03 -15.14 -19.60
N PHE A 59 13.14 -14.31 -19.03
CA PHE A 59 13.02 -14.16 -17.58
C PHE A 59 12.53 -15.44 -16.88
N ALA A 60 11.59 -16.18 -17.46
CA ALA A 60 11.11 -17.44 -16.89
C ALA A 60 12.26 -18.46 -16.73
N HIS A 61 13.19 -18.50 -17.69
CA HIS A 61 14.39 -19.32 -17.62
C HIS A 61 15.36 -18.88 -16.51
N VAL A 62 15.49 -17.57 -16.24
CA VAL A 62 16.29 -17.04 -15.10
C VAL A 62 15.75 -17.55 -13.77
N PHE A 63 14.42 -17.58 -13.61
CA PHE A 63 13.76 -17.97 -12.36
C PHE A 63 13.62 -19.50 -12.17
N THR A 64 14.35 -20.31 -12.93
CA THR A 64 14.40 -21.77 -12.72
C THR A 64 15.40 -22.14 -11.63
N GLY A 65 15.17 -23.27 -10.94
CA GLY A 65 16.07 -23.80 -9.91
C GLY A 65 15.88 -23.20 -8.51
N TRP A 66 14.96 -22.26 -8.33
CA TRP A 66 14.75 -21.59 -7.04
C TRP A 66 13.74 -22.32 -6.14
N HIS A 67 14.14 -22.60 -4.89
CA HIS A 67 13.31 -23.30 -3.90
C HIS A 67 13.51 -22.77 -2.47
N PHE A 68 12.70 -23.24 -1.51
CA PHE A 68 12.98 -23.10 -0.07
C PHE A 68 14.42 -23.43 0.27
N SER A 69 15.01 -22.71 1.22
CA SER A 69 16.43 -22.83 1.62
C SER A 69 16.85 -24.22 2.09
N THR A 70 15.89 -25.04 2.53
CA THR A 70 16.10 -26.39 3.06
C THR A 70 15.93 -27.50 2.00
N VAL A 71 15.61 -27.13 0.76
CA VAL A 71 15.50 -28.07 -0.37
C VAL A 71 16.81 -28.13 -1.15
N ASP A 72 17.19 -29.35 -1.50
CA ASP A 72 18.36 -29.68 -2.29
C ASP A 72 17.99 -30.56 -3.50
N GLU A 73 19.00 -31.01 -4.25
CA GLU A 73 18.79 -31.82 -5.45
C GLU A 73 18.02 -33.12 -5.18
N ASN A 74 18.26 -33.77 -4.04
CA ASN A 74 17.66 -35.05 -3.67
C ASN A 74 16.22 -34.91 -3.16
N SER A 75 15.85 -33.70 -2.72
CA SER A 75 14.58 -33.40 -2.09
C SER A 75 13.67 -32.49 -2.91
N TRP A 76 14.08 -32.12 -4.14
CA TRP A 76 13.32 -31.25 -5.05
C TRP A 76 11.84 -31.62 -5.16
N TYR A 77 11.51 -32.88 -5.48
CA TYR A 77 10.11 -33.34 -5.58
C TYR A 77 9.51 -33.77 -4.23
N ARG A 78 10.23 -33.62 -3.12
CA ARG A 78 9.82 -34.02 -1.75
C ARG A 78 9.77 -32.85 -0.76
N TRP A 79 9.55 -31.65 -1.28
CA TRP A 79 9.66 -30.40 -0.55
C TRP A 79 8.59 -30.15 0.52
N TRP A 80 7.47 -30.88 0.54
CA TRP A 80 6.32 -30.57 1.42
C TRP A 80 6.66 -30.57 2.93
N ASN A 81 7.67 -31.34 3.33
CA ASN A 81 8.20 -31.42 4.70
C ASN A 81 9.38 -30.46 4.95
N LEU A 82 9.80 -29.71 3.94
CA LEU A 82 10.97 -28.83 3.91
C LEU A 82 10.54 -27.39 3.60
N ARG A 83 9.36 -26.99 4.10
CA ARG A 83 8.88 -25.62 3.93
C ARG A 83 9.61 -24.70 4.91
N GLU A 84 10.14 -23.60 4.40
CA GLU A 84 10.81 -22.58 5.20
C GLU A 84 10.37 -21.21 4.69
N TYR A 85 9.70 -20.42 5.54
CA TYR A 85 9.06 -19.16 5.14
C TYR A 85 9.80 -17.92 5.68
N LEU A 86 10.77 -18.11 6.57
CA LEU A 86 11.51 -17.02 7.21
C LEU A 86 12.91 -16.82 6.61
N THR A 87 13.44 -17.85 5.94
CA THR A 87 14.74 -17.78 5.28
C THR A 87 14.56 -17.51 3.78
N PRO A 88 15.41 -16.67 3.16
CA PRO A 88 15.40 -16.48 1.72
C PRO A 88 15.51 -17.82 0.97
N MET A 89 14.86 -17.88 -0.20
CA MET A 89 14.99 -19.02 -1.10
C MET A 89 16.44 -19.22 -1.54
N SER A 90 16.82 -20.45 -1.85
CA SER A 90 18.13 -20.81 -2.38
C SER A 90 18.01 -21.44 -3.77
N ALA A 91 19.09 -21.32 -4.52
CA ALA A 91 19.23 -22.00 -5.80
C ALA A 91 19.60 -23.48 -5.62
N VAL A 92 18.91 -24.34 -6.36
CA VAL A 92 19.26 -25.73 -6.61
C VAL A 92 19.73 -25.83 -8.06
N GLU A 93 21.03 -25.60 -8.27
CA GLU A 93 21.65 -25.45 -9.59
C GLU A 93 21.36 -26.61 -10.56
N ALA A 94 21.17 -27.84 -10.05
CA ALA A 94 20.79 -29.00 -10.87
C ALA A 94 19.49 -28.79 -11.66
N TYR A 95 18.58 -27.92 -11.18
CA TYR A 95 17.29 -27.59 -11.78
C TYR A 95 17.26 -26.18 -12.39
N HIS A 96 18.38 -25.46 -12.41
CA HIS A 96 18.50 -24.18 -13.11
C HIS A 96 18.81 -24.41 -14.59
N ASP A 97 18.22 -23.60 -15.46
CA ASP A 97 18.54 -23.58 -16.88
C ASP A 97 19.83 -22.83 -17.12
N THR A 98 20.85 -23.48 -17.70
CA THR A 98 22.14 -22.86 -17.99
C THR A 98 22.27 -22.41 -19.44
N GLY A 99 21.19 -22.44 -20.23
CA GLY A 99 21.17 -21.89 -21.58
C GLY A 99 21.42 -20.37 -21.61
N GLU A 100 21.80 -19.86 -22.79
CA GLU A 100 21.82 -18.42 -23.08
C GLU A 100 20.38 -17.86 -22.99
N LYS A 101 20.20 -16.68 -22.40
CA LYS A 101 18.88 -16.08 -22.16
C LYS A 101 18.84 -14.65 -22.68
N THR A 102 17.82 -14.30 -23.46
CA THR A 102 17.59 -12.91 -23.89
C THR A 102 16.51 -12.30 -23.02
N LEU A 103 16.83 -11.22 -22.28
CA LEU A 103 15.94 -10.60 -21.31
C LEU A 103 15.31 -9.31 -21.81
N LEU A 104 16.08 -8.42 -22.41
CA LEU A 104 15.58 -7.16 -22.96
C LEU A 104 16.33 -6.91 -24.28
N PRO A 105 15.88 -5.98 -25.16
CA PRO A 105 16.48 -5.77 -26.49
C PRO A 105 18.01 -5.59 -26.49
N SER A 106 18.61 -5.16 -25.38
CA SER A 106 20.05 -4.97 -25.20
C SER A 106 20.68 -5.82 -24.08
N VAL A 107 19.96 -6.81 -23.54
CA VAL A 107 20.43 -7.64 -22.42
C VAL A 107 20.29 -9.13 -22.75
N THR A 108 21.43 -9.77 -22.95
CA THR A 108 21.55 -11.22 -23.12
C THR A 108 22.50 -11.77 -22.06
N LEU A 109 22.06 -12.80 -21.35
CA LEU A 109 22.85 -13.56 -20.38
C LEU A 109 23.56 -14.70 -21.09
N ALA A 110 24.83 -14.90 -20.75
CA ALA A 110 25.65 -15.94 -21.36
C ALA A 110 25.23 -17.34 -20.86
N ALA A 111 25.52 -18.37 -21.65
CA ALA A 111 25.33 -19.74 -21.20
C ALA A 111 26.31 -20.12 -20.06
N ASN A 112 25.93 -21.11 -19.26
CA ASN A 112 26.70 -21.69 -18.16
C ASN A 112 26.96 -20.74 -16.97
N GLN A 113 26.06 -19.78 -16.75
CA GLN A 113 26.01 -18.99 -15.53
C GLN A 113 25.28 -19.74 -14.41
N THR A 114 25.51 -19.33 -13.16
CA THR A 114 24.76 -19.83 -12.00
C THR A 114 23.41 -19.12 -11.87
N ALA A 115 22.46 -19.73 -11.15
CA ALA A 115 21.15 -19.14 -10.93
C ALA A 115 21.22 -17.74 -10.28
N GLU A 116 22.14 -17.57 -9.31
CA GLU A 116 22.40 -16.29 -8.64
C GLU A 116 22.93 -15.21 -9.59
N GLN A 117 23.84 -15.57 -10.51
CA GLN A 117 24.39 -14.63 -11.48
C GLN A 117 23.31 -14.15 -12.44
N ASP A 118 22.49 -15.09 -12.94
CA ASP A 118 21.40 -14.78 -13.84
C ASP A 118 20.33 -13.93 -13.16
N LEU A 119 19.98 -14.24 -11.90
CA LEU A 119 19.05 -13.42 -11.11
C LEU A 119 19.59 -12.00 -10.94
N SER A 120 20.85 -11.84 -10.53
CA SER A 120 21.45 -10.51 -10.34
C SER A 120 21.39 -9.69 -11.63
N MET A 121 21.80 -10.27 -12.76
CA MET A 121 21.79 -9.55 -14.05
C MET A 121 20.36 -9.25 -14.54
N ALA A 122 19.39 -10.13 -14.26
CA ALA A 122 18.00 -9.89 -14.59
C ALA A 122 17.39 -8.75 -13.77
N LEU A 123 17.71 -8.69 -12.47
CA LEU A 123 17.29 -7.58 -11.61
C LEU A 123 17.93 -6.26 -12.04
N ASP A 124 19.23 -6.27 -12.39
CA ASP A 124 19.91 -5.09 -12.93
C ASP A 124 19.28 -4.63 -14.25
N ALA A 125 18.88 -5.55 -15.11
CA ALA A 125 18.22 -5.25 -16.37
C ALA A 125 16.87 -4.53 -16.16
N LEU A 126 16.06 -5.02 -15.21
CA LEU A 126 14.80 -4.38 -14.84
C LEU A 126 15.03 -3.02 -14.14
N PHE A 127 16.01 -2.94 -13.24
CA PHE A 127 16.35 -1.70 -12.52
C PHE A 127 16.79 -0.57 -13.47
N ASN A 128 17.56 -0.92 -14.49
CA ASN A 128 18.06 0.02 -15.49
C ASN A 128 17.08 0.27 -16.63
N HIS A 129 15.93 -0.38 -16.66
CA HIS A 129 14.92 -0.15 -17.69
C HIS A 129 14.35 1.28 -17.58
N ASN A 130 14.21 1.95 -18.71
CA ASN A 130 13.73 3.35 -18.76
C ASN A 130 12.28 3.51 -18.27
N ASN A 131 11.50 2.44 -18.27
CA ASN A 131 10.11 2.48 -17.82
C ASN A 131 9.93 2.34 -16.30
N LEU A 132 10.94 1.82 -15.60
CA LEU A 132 10.85 1.62 -14.15
C LEU A 132 10.63 2.94 -13.38
N PRO A 133 11.38 4.02 -13.64
CA PRO A 133 11.24 5.26 -12.88
C PRO A 133 9.82 5.87 -12.91
N PRO A 134 9.19 6.14 -14.07
CA PRO A 134 7.83 6.68 -14.08
C PRO A 134 6.78 5.70 -13.56
N PHE A 135 6.96 4.40 -13.80
CA PHE A 135 6.04 3.38 -13.31
C PHE A 135 5.98 3.33 -11.79
N ILE A 136 7.13 3.20 -11.12
CA ILE A 136 7.20 3.13 -9.66
C ILE A 136 6.88 4.48 -9.02
N SER A 137 7.35 5.59 -9.58
CA SER A 137 7.07 6.93 -9.03
C SER A 137 5.56 7.20 -8.97
N LYS A 138 4.83 6.89 -10.05
CA LYS A 138 3.37 7.04 -10.08
C LYS A 138 2.69 6.17 -9.02
N GLN A 139 3.06 4.89 -8.90
CA GLN A 139 2.48 4.00 -7.89
C GLN A 139 2.77 4.48 -6.47
N LEU A 140 3.99 4.92 -6.17
CA LEU A 140 4.36 5.42 -4.86
C LEU A 140 3.57 6.70 -4.52
N ILE A 141 3.41 7.63 -5.46
CA ILE A 141 2.57 8.82 -5.25
C ILE A 141 1.13 8.41 -4.96
N GLN A 142 0.57 7.46 -5.71
CA GLN A 142 -0.78 6.94 -5.45
C GLN A 142 -0.92 6.33 -4.05
N LYS A 143 0.11 5.64 -3.58
CA LYS A 143 0.11 5.03 -2.25
C LYS A 143 0.33 6.03 -1.13
N PHE A 144 1.13 7.08 -1.32
CA PHE A 144 1.45 8.02 -0.24
C PHE A 144 0.53 9.24 -0.19
N VAL A 145 0.08 9.77 -1.32
CA VAL A 145 -0.47 11.13 -1.40
C VAL A 145 -1.85 11.16 -2.06
N THR A 146 -1.95 10.92 -3.37
CA THR A 146 -3.20 11.12 -4.11
C THR A 146 -3.40 10.06 -5.19
N SER A 147 -4.65 9.62 -5.40
CA SER A 147 -4.99 8.63 -6.44
C SER A 147 -4.76 9.14 -7.86
N ASN A 148 -4.75 10.47 -8.04
CA ASN A 148 -4.76 11.14 -9.35
C ASN A 148 -3.66 12.23 -9.45
N PRO A 149 -2.37 11.87 -9.35
CA PRO A 149 -1.30 12.86 -9.43
C PRO A 149 -1.22 13.47 -10.83
N SER A 150 -0.83 14.75 -10.91
CA SER A 150 -0.56 15.40 -12.19
C SER A 150 0.65 14.78 -12.90
N ALA A 151 0.70 14.97 -14.21
CA ALA A 151 1.82 14.55 -15.05
C ALA A 151 3.14 15.21 -14.60
N ASP A 152 3.09 16.51 -14.26
CA ASP A 152 4.25 17.27 -13.81
C ASP A 152 4.79 16.74 -12.46
N TYR A 153 3.90 16.34 -11.55
CA TYR A 153 4.30 15.75 -10.27
C TYR A 153 4.99 14.39 -10.47
N VAL A 154 4.42 13.53 -11.32
CA VAL A 154 5.06 12.25 -11.68
C VAL A 154 6.42 12.50 -12.33
N GLU A 155 6.55 13.49 -13.21
CA GLU A 155 7.82 13.81 -13.87
C GLU A 155 8.90 14.25 -12.88
N ARG A 156 8.57 15.14 -11.93
CA ARG A 156 9.51 15.61 -10.90
C ARG A 156 10.05 14.45 -10.06
N VAL A 157 9.18 13.57 -9.57
CA VAL A 157 9.59 12.41 -8.77
C VAL A 157 10.37 11.40 -9.62
N THR A 158 9.96 11.20 -10.87
CA THR A 158 10.66 10.33 -11.82
C THR A 158 12.10 10.78 -12.05
N ASN A 159 12.32 12.09 -12.20
CA ASN A 159 13.65 12.64 -12.39
C ASN A 159 14.54 12.43 -11.15
N VAL A 160 13.98 12.54 -9.94
CA VAL A 160 14.69 12.21 -8.69
C VAL A 160 15.01 10.71 -8.59
N PHE A 161 14.11 9.83 -9.05
CA PHE A 161 14.41 8.40 -9.13
C PHE A 161 15.55 8.13 -10.10
N ILE A 162 15.59 8.81 -11.25
CA ILE A 162 16.65 8.65 -12.24
C ILE A 162 18.00 9.07 -11.67
N ASP A 163 18.04 10.20 -10.97
CA ASP A 163 19.23 10.75 -10.31
C ASP A 163 18.79 11.61 -9.11
N ASN A 164 19.23 11.24 -7.91
CA ASN A 164 18.93 11.99 -6.68
C ASN A 164 19.65 13.34 -6.55
N GLY A 165 20.43 13.75 -7.56
CA GLY A 165 21.27 14.94 -7.57
C GLY A 165 22.74 14.66 -7.23
N GLU A 166 23.06 13.43 -6.84
CA GLU A 166 24.42 12.94 -6.56
C GLU A 166 24.85 11.82 -7.53
N GLY A 167 24.08 11.56 -8.58
CA GLY A 167 24.31 10.48 -9.54
C GLY A 167 23.81 9.11 -9.06
N VAL A 168 23.00 9.05 -8.00
CA VAL A 168 22.46 7.80 -7.45
C VAL A 168 21.04 7.59 -7.98
N ARG A 169 20.86 6.52 -8.76
CA ARG A 169 19.56 6.06 -9.25
C ARG A 169 18.84 5.25 -8.17
N GLY A 170 17.53 5.44 -8.05
CA GLY A 170 16.67 4.61 -7.20
C GLY A 170 16.87 4.80 -5.70
N ASP A 171 17.41 5.95 -5.27
CA ASP A 171 17.49 6.32 -3.85
C ASP A 171 16.07 6.54 -3.29
N LEU A 172 15.53 5.52 -2.62
CA LEU A 172 14.17 5.55 -2.07
C LEU A 172 13.98 6.65 -1.00
N ALA A 173 15.03 7.02 -0.26
CA ALA A 173 14.91 8.10 0.71
C ALA A 173 14.72 9.45 0.00
N ALA A 174 15.48 9.70 -1.07
CA ALA A 174 15.32 10.88 -1.91
C ALA A 174 13.95 10.89 -2.63
N VAL A 175 13.52 9.75 -3.18
CA VAL A 175 12.23 9.62 -3.88
C VAL A 175 11.06 9.86 -2.92
N ILE A 176 11.03 9.23 -1.75
CA ILE A 176 9.96 9.44 -0.76
C ILE A 176 9.94 10.90 -0.29
N LYS A 177 11.11 11.51 -0.06
CA LYS A 177 11.19 12.93 0.27
C LYS A 177 10.63 13.82 -0.84
N ALA A 178 10.95 13.52 -2.10
CA ALA A 178 10.43 14.26 -3.25
C ALA A 178 8.91 14.14 -3.36
N ILE A 179 8.35 12.96 -3.08
CA ILE A 179 6.89 12.74 -3.02
C ILE A 179 6.28 13.61 -1.90
N LEU A 180 6.73 13.43 -0.66
CA LEU A 180 6.05 14.05 0.50
C LEU A 180 6.25 15.56 0.60
N LEU A 181 7.26 16.13 -0.06
CA LEU A 181 7.56 17.57 -0.05
C LEU A 181 7.20 18.27 -1.36
N ASP A 182 6.57 17.58 -2.30
CA ASP A 182 6.11 18.21 -3.54
C ASP A 182 5.03 19.26 -3.26
N ASP A 183 5.01 20.34 -4.06
CA ASP A 183 4.00 21.39 -3.93
C ASP A 183 2.58 20.84 -4.09
N GLU A 184 2.37 19.88 -5.00
CA GLU A 184 1.08 19.25 -5.18
C GLU A 184 0.72 18.38 -3.95
N ALA A 185 1.69 17.73 -3.31
CA ALA A 185 1.43 16.97 -2.09
C ALA A 185 1.01 17.86 -0.91
N ILE A 186 1.57 19.07 -0.81
CA ILE A 186 1.31 20.00 0.30
C ILE A 186 0.07 20.86 0.04
N ASN A 187 -0.11 21.34 -1.19
CA ASN A 187 -1.10 22.36 -1.55
C ASN A 187 -2.17 21.85 -2.54
N GLY A 188 -2.12 20.58 -2.95
CA GLY A 188 -3.04 20.00 -3.94
C GLY A 188 -4.51 20.07 -3.52
N HIS A 189 -4.80 19.87 -2.24
CA HIS A 189 -6.17 19.98 -1.71
C HIS A 189 -6.72 21.41 -1.76
N LEU A 190 -5.86 22.44 -1.78
CA LEU A 190 -6.27 23.84 -1.92
C LEU A 190 -6.38 24.25 -3.39
N THR A 191 -5.47 23.78 -4.23
CA THR A 191 -5.34 24.21 -5.62
C THR A 191 -6.21 23.39 -6.58
N ALA A 192 -6.51 22.14 -6.24
CA ALA A 192 -7.30 21.21 -7.05
C ALA A 192 -8.27 20.35 -6.18
N PRO A 193 -9.14 20.98 -5.37
CA PRO A 193 -9.99 20.28 -4.38
C PRO A 193 -10.93 19.22 -4.97
N ASP A 194 -11.33 19.36 -6.25
CA ASP A 194 -12.25 18.43 -6.91
C ASP A 194 -11.56 17.15 -7.41
N THR A 195 -10.24 17.13 -7.47
CA THR A 195 -9.45 16.03 -8.08
C THR A 195 -8.36 15.48 -7.17
N PHE A 196 -7.92 16.25 -6.18
CA PHE A 196 -6.82 15.90 -5.31
C PHE A 196 -7.27 15.07 -4.11
N GLY A 197 -6.32 14.31 -3.55
CA GLY A 197 -6.53 13.42 -2.42
C GLY A 197 -6.74 11.97 -2.86
N LYS A 198 -7.08 11.13 -1.90
CA LYS A 198 -7.38 9.71 -2.11
C LYS A 198 -8.32 9.18 -1.05
N PHE A 199 -8.93 8.03 -1.35
CA PHE A 199 -9.70 7.33 -0.33
C PHE A 199 -8.73 6.65 0.65
N ARG A 200 -9.02 6.76 1.95
CA ARG A 200 -8.20 6.16 3.00
C ARG A 200 -8.38 4.65 2.98
N GLU A 201 -7.28 3.93 2.86
CA GLU A 201 -7.28 2.47 2.97
C GLU A 201 -7.92 2.04 4.30
N PRO A 202 -8.86 1.08 4.29
CA PRO A 202 -9.58 0.68 5.49
C PRO A 202 -8.67 0.36 6.68
N ILE A 203 -7.61 -0.44 6.47
CA ILE A 203 -6.69 -0.83 7.55
C ILE A 203 -5.97 0.36 8.18
N LEU A 204 -5.76 1.44 7.42
CA LEU A 204 -5.12 2.64 7.93
C LEU A 204 -5.98 3.36 8.96
N LYS A 205 -7.31 3.18 8.96
CA LYS A 205 -8.19 3.78 9.97
C LYS A 205 -7.86 3.26 11.37
N ALA A 206 -7.60 1.97 11.52
CA ALA A 206 -7.17 1.38 12.80
C ALA A 206 -5.80 1.92 13.23
N THR A 207 -4.82 1.91 12.32
CA THR A 207 -3.49 2.41 12.65
C THR A 207 -3.46 3.92 12.92
N HIS A 208 -4.37 4.68 12.29
CA HIS A 208 -4.49 6.12 12.54
C HIS A 208 -5.03 6.35 13.96
N LEU A 209 -6.08 5.63 14.37
CA LEU A 209 -6.60 5.70 15.74
C LEU A 209 -5.49 5.50 16.78
N TRP A 210 -4.69 4.44 16.66
CA TRP A 210 -3.64 4.14 17.63
C TRP A 210 -2.43 5.08 17.58
N ARG A 211 -2.28 5.85 16.49
CA ARG A 211 -1.19 6.84 16.34
C ARG A 211 -1.61 8.26 16.73
N ALA A 212 -2.89 8.57 16.58
CA ALA A 212 -3.45 9.90 16.83
C ALA A 212 -3.58 10.21 18.33
N PHE A 213 -3.74 9.17 19.16
CA PHE A 213 -3.97 9.28 20.58
C PHE A 213 -2.95 8.46 21.38
N PRO A 214 -2.61 8.84 22.62
CA PRO A 214 -1.75 8.03 23.48
C PRO A 214 -2.36 6.65 23.67
N TYR A 215 -1.64 5.63 23.21
CA TYR A 215 -2.09 4.24 23.25
C TYR A 215 -1.25 3.44 24.25
N HIS A 216 -1.90 2.83 25.23
CA HIS A 216 -1.25 1.91 26.17
C HIS A 216 -1.62 0.47 25.86
N THR A 217 -0.66 -0.41 26.00
CA THR A 217 -0.84 -1.86 25.87
C THR A 217 -0.08 -2.52 27.01
N SER A 218 -0.69 -3.56 27.60
CA SER A 218 -0.08 -4.37 28.65
C SER A 218 1.14 -5.16 28.18
N ASN A 219 1.31 -5.29 26.85
CA ASN A 219 2.40 -6.00 26.20
C ASN A 219 3.04 -5.15 25.08
N ASP A 220 4.24 -5.50 24.62
CA ASP A 220 4.89 -4.86 23.46
C ASP A 220 4.20 -5.17 22.09
N ARG A 221 2.93 -5.59 22.10
CA ARG A 221 2.16 -6.02 20.93
C ARG A 221 0.72 -5.54 21.00
N ILE A 222 0.24 -5.02 19.88
CA ILE A 222 -1.18 -4.73 19.66
C ILE A 222 -1.84 -6.01 19.13
N ASP A 223 -2.82 -6.53 19.87
CA ASP A 223 -3.65 -7.64 19.39
C ASP A 223 -4.65 -7.17 18.33
N PHE A 224 -4.23 -7.23 17.06
CA PHE A 224 -5.04 -6.86 15.91
C PHE A 224 -5.69 -8.07 15.27
N THR A 225 -6.75 -8.58 15.90
CA THR A 225 -7.43 -9.79 15.45
C THR A 225 -8.37 -9.54 14.26
N TRP A 226 -8.44 -10.51 13.35
CA TRP A 226 -9.34 -10.53 12.18
C TRP A 226 -9.30 -9.27 11.29
N PRO A 227 -8.12 -8.73 10.94
CA PRO A 227 -8.04 -7.50 10.15
C PRO A 227 -8.65 -7.67 8.75
N ASP A 228 -8.58 -8.86 8.19
CA ASP A 228 -9.24 -9.22 6.93
C ASP A 228 -10.77 -9.10 7.01
N TYR A 229 -11.38 -9.52 8.13
CA TYR A 229 -12.82 -9.39 8.34
C TYR A 229 -13.27 -7.93 8.51
N TYR A 230 -12.52 -7.15 9.28
CA TYR A 230 -12.89 -5.78 9.63
C TYR A 230 -12.55 -4.75 8.55
N PHE A 231 -11.48 -4.98 7.80
CA PHE A 231 -10.89 -3.98 6.88
C PHE A 231 -10.74 -4.49 5.44
N ALA A 232 -11.11 -5.74 5.15
CA ALA A 232 -10.85 -6.39 3.86
C ALA A 232 -9.35 -6.41 3.48
N GLN A 233 -8.47 -6.18 4.47
CA GLN A 233 -7.02 -6.11 4.31
C GLN A 233 -6.34 -6.72 5.53
N ALA A 234 -5.29 -7.50 5.31
CA ALA A 234 -4.47 -8.06 6.36
C ALA A 234 -3.02 -8.19 5.90
N ALA A 235 -2.06 -7.99 6.81
CA ALA A 235 -0.64 -8.08 6.46
C ALA A 235 -0.33 -9.47 5.87
N LEU A 236 0.39 -9.49 4.73
CA LEU A 236 0.79 -10.71 4.01
C LEU A 236 -0.38 -11.59 3.52
N ALA A 237 -1.60 -11.05 3.43
CA ALA A 237 -2.81 -11.79 3.05
C ALA A 237 -3.53 -11.19 1.85
N ALA A 238 -2.77 -10.64 0.89
CA ALA A 238 -3.34 -10.16 -0.36
C ALA A 238 -4.06 -11.32 -1.09
N PRO A 239 -5.30 -11.12 -1.60
CA PRO A 239 -6.08 -12.20 -2.21
C PRO A 239 -5.54 -12.61 -3.59
N SER A 240 -4.67 -11.78 -4.18
CA SER A 240 -4.03 -12.05 -5.47
C SER A 240 -2.67 -11.36 -5.56
N VAL A 241 -1.91 -11.72 -6.58
CA VAL A 241 -0.64 -11.06 -6.96
C VAL A 241 -0.84 -9.59 -7.37
N PHE A 242 -2.07 -9.18 -7.68
CA PHE A 242 -2.46 -7.80 -7.98
C PHE A 242 -2.76 -6.96 -6.73
N ASN A 243 -2.37 -7.45 -5.55
CA ASN A 243 -2.63 -6.81 -4.25
C ASN A 243 -4.14 -6.84 -3.87
N PHE A 244 -4.54 -6.07 -2.86
CA PHE A 244 -5.94 -5.96 -2.41
C PHE A 244 -6.85 -5.27 -3.42
N TYR A 245 -6.30 -4.31 -4.18
CA TYR A 245 -7.02 -3.54 -5.19
C TYR A 245 -6.04 -3.07 -6.26
N ARG A 246 -6.57 -2.80 -7.46
CA ARG A 246 -5.80 -2.39 -8.63
C ARG A 246 -5.52 -0.89 -8.62
N PRO A 247 -4.30 -0.45 -9.00
CA PRO A 247 -3.93 0.97 -9.00
C PRO A 247 -4.71 1.82 -10.03
N ASP A 248 -5.36 1.18 -11.01
CA ASP A 248 -6.18 1.82 -12.05
C ASP A 248 -7.69 1.63 -11.82
N TYR A 249 -8.10 1.11 -10.66
CA TYR A 249 -9.51 0.96 -10.35
C TYR A 249 -10.21 2.31 -10.18
N SER A 250 -11.41 2.39 -10.76
CA SER A 250 -12.33 3.51 -10.60
C SER A 250 -13.77 2.98 -10.63
N PRO A 251 -14.63 3.39 -9.69
CA PRO A 251 -16.04 3.09 -9.75
C PRO A 251 -16.64 3.52 -11.10
N PRO A 252 -17.53 2.73 -11.73
CA PRO A 252 -18.03 3.04 -13.08
C PRO A 252 -18.63 4.44 -13.23
N MET A 253 -19.36 4.92 -12.21
CA MET A 253 -19.95 6.26 -12.21
C MET A 253 -18.89 7.36 -12.19
N LEU A 254 -17.87 7.23 -11.33
CA LEU A 254 -16.76 8.18 -11.22
C LEU A 254 -15.96 8.22 -12.53
N LYS A 255 -15.63 7.03 -13.05
CA LYS A 255 -14.90 6.88 -14.31
C LYS A 255 -15.61 7.55 -15.48
N ASN A 256 -16.92 7.36 -15.61
CA ASN A 256 -17.69 7.93 -16.71
C ASN A 256 -17.88 9.45 -16.59
N ALA A 257 -17.94 9.98 -15.36
CA ALA A 257 -18.16 11.40 -15.11
C ALA A 257 -16.87 12.24 -15.21
N THR A 258 -15.76 11.73 -14.69
CA THR A 258 -14.53 12.51 -14.46
C THR A 258 -13.27 11.84 -15.00
N GLY A 259 -13.27 10.51 -15.13
CA GLY A 259 -12.06 9.73 -15.42
C GLY A 259 -11.13 9.54 -14.22
N LEU A 260 -11.47 10.06 -13.03
CA LEU A 260 -10.65 9.92 -11.82
C LEU A 260 -10.59 8.47 -11.35
N LEU A 261 -9.44 8.12 -10.77
CA LEU A 261 -9.18 6.86 -10.11
C LEU A 261 -9.54 6.96 -8.63
N ALA A 262 -10.00 5.85 -8.06
CA ALA A 262 -10.19 5.69 -6.62
C ALA A 262 -9.89 4.23 -6.24
N PRO A 263 -8.61 3.81 -6.32
CA PRO A 263 -8.20 2.41 -6.21
C PRO A 263 -8.77 1.69 -4.98
N GLU A 264 -8.67 2.32 -3.82
CA GLU A 264 -9.05 1.77 -2.53
C GLU A 264 -10.56 1.42 -2.47
N LEU A 265 -11.40 2.07 -3.27
CA LEU A 265 -12.84 1.77 -3.33
C LEU A 265 -13.16 0.39 -3.93
N GLU A 266 -12.19 -0.33 -4.51
CA GLU A 266 -12.42 -1.70 -5.00
C GLU A 266 -12.74 -2.67 -3.86
N ILE A 267 -12.24 -2.39 -2.65
CA ILE A 267 -12.44 -3.22 -1.45
C ILE A 267 -13.42 -2.62 -0.45
N VAL A 268 -13.88 -1.39 -0.67
CA VAL A 268 -14.80 -0.67 0.22
C VAL A 268 -16.24 -1.01 -0.18
N THR A 269 -16.68 -2.19 0.25
CA THR A 269 -18.07 -2.64 0.08
C THR A 269 -18.94 -2.22 1.26
N ASP A 270 -20.26 -2.27 1.11
CA ASP A 270 -21.22 -2.01 2.21
C ASP A 270 -20.90 -2.84 3.47
N ALA A 271 -20.50 -4.11 3.27
CA ALA A 271 -20.09 -5.00 4.34
C ALA A 271 -18.77 -4.53 5.00
N ALA A 272 -17.78 -4.14 4.20
CA ALA A 272 -16.50 -3.63 4.72
C ALA A 272 -16.68 -2.34 5.52
N VAL A 273 -17.48 -1.39 5.02
CA VAL A 273 -17.78 -0.14 5.73
C VAL A 273 -18.49 -0.42 7.07
N THR A 274 -19.46 -1.32 7.05
CA THR A 274 -20.19 -1.73 8.27
C THR A 274 -19.25 -2.40 9.27
N ASN A 275 -18.40 -3.33 8.82
CA ASN A 275 -17.46 -4.03 9.68
C ASN A 275 -16.38 -3.09 10.24
N THR A 276 -15.83 -2.19 9.43
CA THR A 276 -14.89 -1.17 9.87
C THR A 276 -15.52 -0.26 10.92
N SER A 277 -16.78 0.16 10.73
CA SER A 277 -17.50 0.98 11.72
C SER A 277 -17.73 0.19 13.01
N ASN A 278 -18.09 -1.10 12.91
CA ASN A 278 -18.21 -1.98 14.07
C ASN A 278 -16.87 -2.11 14.82
N PHE A 279 -15.75 -2.24 14.10
CA PHE A 279 -14.43 -2.24 14.72
C PHE A 279 -14.17 -0.94 15.48
N LEU A 280 -14.43 0.21 14.85
CA LEU A 280 -14.24 1.52 15.47
C LEU A 280 -15.16 1.72 16.67
N ALA A 281 -16.38 1.18 16.67
CA ALA A 281 -17.27 1.22 17.83
C ALA A 281 -16.78 0.29 18.95
N TRP A 282 -16.42 -0.95 18.63
CA TRP A 282 -15.99 -1.93 19.64
C TRP A 282 -14.64 -1.58 20.27
N PHE A 283 -13.65 -1.22 19.46
CA PHE A 283 -12.33 -0.80 19.94
C PHE A 283 -12.26 0.69 20.29
N GLY A 284 -13.24 1.50 19.89
CA GLY A 284 -13.36 2.89 20.32
C GLY A 284 -14.26 3.02 21.54
N LEU A 285 -15.57 3.06 21.31
CA LEU A 285 -16.57 3.34 22.35
C LEU A 285 -16.64 2.33 23.51
N TRP A 286 -16.40 1.02 23.28
CA TRP A 286 -16.87 0.00 24.24
C TRP A 286 -15.79 -0.86 24.91
N ARG A 287 -14.52 -0.76 24.50
CA ARG A 287 -13.46 -1.64 25.03
C ARG A 287 -12.15 -0.96 25.42
N SER A 288 -11.80 0.18 24.81
CA SER A 288 -10.42 0.69 24.90
C SER A 288 -10.30 2.18 25.20
N PHE A 289 -11.38 2.92 25.41
CA PHE A 289 -11.32 4.30 25.90
C PHE A 289 -11.88 4.34 27.32
N SER A 290 -11.11 4.89 28.25
CA SER A 290 -11.62 5.59 29.44
C SER A 290 -10.55 6.59 29.86
N GLY A 291 -10.67 7.24 31.02
CA GLY A 291 -9.75 8.28 31.49
C GLY A 291 -8.28 7.84 31.69
N GLU A 292 -7.61 8.42 32.68
CA GLU A 292 -6.20 8.13 32.91
C GLU A 292 -5.97 6.63 33.15
N PHE A 293 -4.93 6.05 32.55
CA PHE A 293 -4.58 4.64 32.72
C PHE A 293 -4.41 4.24 34.20
N SER A 294 -3.99 5.19 35.05
CA SER A 294 -3.86 5.01 36.50
C SER A 294 -5.17 4.71 37.22
N ASP A 295 -6.31 5.06 36.63
CA ASP A 295 -7.62 4.91 37.23
C ASP A 295 -8.28 3.55 36.92
N LEU A 296 -7.61 2.71 36.13
CA LEU A 296 -8.10 1.39 35.72
C LEU A 296 -7.90 0.32 36.78
N ASP A 297 -8.89 -0.56 36.91
CA ASP A 297 -8.75 -1.77 37.71
C ASP A 297 -7.75 -2.75 37.06
N ALA A 298 -7.12 -3.60 37.86
CA ALA A 298 -6.04 -4.48 37.40
C ALA A 298 -6.43 -5.44 36.25
N ASP A 299 -7.72 -5.79 36.12
CA ASP A 299 -8.23 -6.60 35.01
C ASP A 299 -8.36 -5.78 33.71
N GLU A 300 -8.59 -4.47 33.81
CA GLU A 300 -8.70 -3.53 32.68
C GLU A 300 -7.33 -3.05 32.19
N GLN A 301 -6.35 -2.94 33.08
CA GLN A 301 -4.95 -2.64 32.75
C GLN A 301 -4.29 -3.69 31.83
N ASN A 302 -4.87 -4.89 31.73
CA ASN A 302 -4.43 -5.92 30.79
C ASN A 302 -4.95 -5.71 29.36
N ASN A 303 -5.90 -4.79 29.14
CA ASN A 303 -6.42 -4.46 27.81
C ASN A 303 -5.64 -3.33 27.14
N ASN A 304 -5.85 -3.22 25.83
CA ASN A 304 -5.42 -2.08 25.04
C ASN A 304 -6.21 -0.81 25.41
N TRP A 305 -5.51 0.32 25.54
CA TRP A 305 -6.02 1.60 26.04
C TRP A 305 -5.75 2.77 25.12
N ILE A 306 -6.68 3.71 25.04
CA ILE A 306 -6.53 5.03 24.42
C ILE A 306 -6.90 6.09 25.45
N ASP A 307 -5.94 6.97 25.74
CA ASP A 307 -6.13 8.09 26.65
C ASP A 307 -6.74 9.30 25.92
N VAL A 308 -7.85 9.81 26.44
CA VAL A 308 -8.56 11.00 25.94
C VAL A 308 -8.64 12.14 26.95
N SER A 309 -7.91 12.08 28.06
CA SER A 309 -7.87 13.13 29.08
C SER A 309 -7.61 14.52 28.48
N GLU A 310 -6.64 14.65 27.57
CA GLU A 310 -6.37 15.92 26.85
C GLU A 310 -7.64 16.50 26.20
N TYR A 311 -8.47 15.65 25.61
CA TYR A 311 -9.67 16.10 24.90
C TYR A 311 -10.83 16.39 25.85
N VAL A 312 -10.91 15.70 26.99
CA VAL A 312 -11.85 16.05 28.06
C VAL A 312 -11.50 17.42 28.63
N ASP A 313 -10.22 17.69 28.92
CA ASP A 313 -9.77 18.99 29.44
C ASP A 313 -10.09 20.13 28.46
N LEU A 314 -9.91 19.90 27.14
CA LEU A 314 -10.27 20.89 26.12
C LEU A 314 -11.76 21.26 26.11
N THR A 315 -12.64 20.41 26.65
CA THR A 315 -14.07 20.74 26.75
C THR A 315 -14.35 21.83 27.79
N GLU A 316 -13.46 22.03 28.77
CA GLU A 316 -13.54 23.14 29.72
C GLU A 316 -13.28 24.50 29.04
N GLU A 317 -12.48 24.51 27.96
CA GLU A 317 -12.27 25.68 27.11
C GLU A 317 -13.41 25.88 26.09
N GLY A 318 -14.17 24.83 25.82
CA GLY A 318 -15.38 24.81 25.01
C GLY A 318 -15.40 23.61 24.04
N THR A 319 -16.58 23.02 23.83
CA THR A 319 -16.77 21.87 22.93
C THR A 319 -16.21 22.12 21.52
N GLU A 320 -16.37 23.33 20.97
CA GLU A 320 -15.81 23.69 19.67
C GLU A 320 -14.27 23.63 19.63
N VAL A 321 -13.59 23.99 20.74
CA VAL A 321 -12.12 23.93 20.82
C VAL A 321 -11.64 22.48 20.72
N MET A 322 -12.28 21.58 21.46
CA MET A 322 -12.04 20.14 21.38
C MET A 322 -12.31 19.59 19.97
N MET A 323 -13.42 19.99 19.34
CA MET A 323 -13.77 19.54 17.98
C MET A 323 -12.79 20.06 16.92
N GLN A 324 -12.29 21.29 17.03
CA GLN A 324 -11.25 21.81 16.14
C GLN A 324 -9.92 21.05 16.32
N ARG A 325 -9.59 20.66 17.56
CA ARG A 325 -8.43 19.80 17.82
C ARG A 325 -8.59 18.43 17.17
N LEU A 326 -9.75 17.78 17.30
CA LEU A 326 -10.05 16.52 16.63
C LEU A 326 -10.05 16.66 15.10
N ASN A 327 -10.58 17.76 14.56
CA ASN A 327 -10.55 18.07 13.13
C ASN A 327 -9.11 18.07 12.60
N LEU A 328 -8.21 18.77 13.30
CA LEU A 328 -6.79 18.82 12.95
C LEU A 328 -6.13 17.43 13.01
N VAL A 329 -6.32 16.70 14.11
CA VAL A 329 -5.62 15.43 14.35
C VAL A 329 -6.14 14.31 13.44
N LEU A 330 -7.46 14.20 13.26
CA LEU A 330 -8.08 13.09 12.52
C LEU A 330 -8.26 13.36 11.03
N THR A 331 -8.34 14.62 10.61
CA THR A 331 -8.64 14.97 9.20
C THR A 331 -7.71 16.01 8.60
N GLY A 332 -6.71 16.50 9.34
CA GLY A 332 -5.82 17.56 8.85
C GLY A 332 -6.52 18.91 8.69
N GLY A 333 -7.69 19.11 9.33
CA GLY A 333 -8.50 20.32 9.19
C GLY A 333 -9.57 20.26 8.09
N ALA A 334 -9.83 19.09 7.49
CA ALA A 334 -10.72 18.93 6.36
C ALA A 334 -12.23 18.93 6.72
N LEU A 335 -12.61 18.85 8.00
CA LEU A 335 -14.02 19.00 8.37
C LEU A 335 -14.50 20.43 8.06
N SER A 336 -15.66 20.53 7.42
CA SER A 336 -16.33 21.82 7.22
C SER A 336 -16.85 22.37 8.54
N GLN A 337 -17.03 23.70 8.62
CA GLN A 337 -17.62 24.30 9.81
C GLN A 337 -19.01 23.72 10.11
N GLU A 338 -19.82 23.45 9.08
CA GLU A 338 -21.12 22.78 9.25
C GLU A 338 -20.99 21.40 9.92
N ALA A 339 -19.98 20.60 9.55
CA ALA A 339 -19.73 19.31 10.19
C ALA A 339 -19.28 19.48 11.64
N ILE A 340 -18.47 20.51 11.94
CA ILE A 340 -18.04 20.84 13.30
C ILE A 340 -19.24 21.25 14.14
N ASP A 341 -20.12 22.13 13.65
CA ASP A 341 -21.31 22.60 14.35
C ASP A 341 -22.24 21.41 14.71
N ILE A 342 -22.44 20.46 13.78
CA ILE A 342 -23.21 19.23 14.01
C ILE A 342 -22.56 18.35 15.09
N LEU A 343 -21.23 18.21 15.08
CA LEU A 343 -20.50 17.41 16.07
C LEU A 343 -20.54 18.06 17.47
N VAL A 344 -20.46 19.39 17.54
CA VAL A 344 -20.62 20.16 18.79
C VAL A 344 -22.02 19.97 19.35
N GLU A 345 -23.07 20.15 18.53
CA GLU A 345 -24.45 19.92 18.95
C GLU A 345 -24.65 18.48 19.46
N SER A 346 -24.13 17.49 18.72
CA SER A 346 -24.20 16.09 19.11
C SER A 346 -23.49 15.80 20.44
N TYR A 347 -22.36 16.45 20.74
CA TYR A 347 -21.67 16.28 22.01
C TYR A 347 -22.45 16.91 23.16
N ASP A 348 -22.92 18.15 22.98
CA ASP A 348 -23.63 18.91 24.01
C ASP A 348 -24.99 18.25 24.39
N GLU A 349 -25.62 17.53 23.46
CA GLU A 349 -26.84 16.75 23.72
C GLU A 349 -26.58 15.45 24.52
N GLN A 350 -25.35 14.96 24.59
CA GLN A 350 -24.99 13.68 25.23
C GLN A 350 -24.75 13.80 26.74
N THR A 351 -25.61 14.54 27.44
CA THR A 351 -25.46 14.83 28.89
C THR A 351 -25.57 13.60 29.81
N TRP A 352 -25.86 12.43 29.27
CA TRP A 352 -26.03 11.17 29.99
C TRP A 352 -24.78 10.27 29.92
N LEU A 353 -23.80 10.63 29.09
CA LEU A 353 -22.51 9.95 28.99
C LEU A 353 -21.51 10.55 29.97
N GLU A 354 -20.58 9.72 30.44
CA GLU A 354 -19.38 10.22 31.11
C GLU A 354 -18.53 11.02 30.10
N PRO A 355 -17.75 12.03 30.54
CA PRO A 355 -16.99 12.89 29.62
C PRO A 355 -16.09 12.12 28.66
N ASN A 356 -15.40 11.07 29.14
CA ASN A 356 -14.55 10.21 28.31
C ASN A 356 -15.35 9.51 27.20
N ASP A 357 -16.56 9.02 27.51
CA ASP A 357 -17.42 8.34 26.55
C ASP A 357 -17.96 9.31 25.49
N ALA A 358 -18.31 10.53 25.89
CA ALA A 358 -18.78 11.57 24.98
C ALA A 358 -17.67 12.00 23.98
N VAL A 359 -16.43 12.11 24.45
CA VAL A 359 -15.26 12.37 23.59
C VAL A 359 -14.99 11.18 22.66
N ALA A 360 -14.98 9.95 23.19
CA ALA A 360 -14.79 8.74 22.39
C ALA A 360 -15.86 8.60 21.30
N ASN A 361 -17.11 8.99 21.60
CA ASN A 361 -18.18 9.02 20.62
C ASN A 361 -17.94 10.05 19.53
N SER A 362 -17.42 11.23 19.87
CA SER A 362 -17.04 12.25 18.89
C SER A 362 -15.95 11.76 17.93
N ILE A 363 -14.94 11.06 18.46
CA ILE A 363 -13.90 10.40 17.66
C ILE A 363 -14.51 9.36 16.72
N PHE A 364 -15.41 8.50 17.23
CA PHE A 364 -16.10 7.50 16.44
C PHE A 364 -16.92 8.11 15.28
N LEU A 365 -17.69 9.16 15.56
CA LEU A 365 -18.50 9.87 14.57
C LEU A 365 -17.63 10.47 13.46
N ILE A 366 -16.51 11.11 13.83
CA ILE A 366 -15.55 11.65 12.85
C ILE A 366 -14.98 10.52 12.01
N MET A 367 -14.44 9.45 12.62
CA MET A 367 -13.76 8.36 11.90
C MET A 367 -14.69 7.52 11.01
N SER A 368 -15.99 7.53 11.31
CA SER A 368 -17.04 6.87 10.51
C SER A 368 -17.64 7.79 9.44
N SER A 369 -17.28 9.07 9.41
CA SER A 369 -17.80 10.04 8.45
C SER A 369 -17.21 9.87 7.04
N PRO A 370 -17.95 10.27 5.99
CA PRO A 370 -17.42 10.37 4.63
C PRO A 370 -16.21 11.31 4.52
N GLN A 371 -16.19 12.42 5.26
CA GLN A 371 -15.10 13.39 5.25
C GLN A 371 -13.79 12.76 5.75
N TYR A 372 -13.84 11.94 6.80
CA TYR A 372 -12.68 11.18 7.26
C TYR A 372 -12.27 10.08 6.27
N ALA A 373 -13.18 9.58 5.43
CA ALA A 373 -12.82 8.56 4.46
C ALA A 373 -11.86 9.07 3.36
N ILE A 374 -11.69 10.40 3.24
CA ILE A 374 -10.77 11.03 2.30
C ILE A 374 -9.51 11.48 3.03
N THR A 375 -8.35 11.19 2.45
CA THR A 375 -7.07 11.81 2.82
C THR A 375 -6.78 12.91 1.79
N GLN A 376 -6.57 14.12 2.29
CA GLN A 376 -6.24 15.32 1.53
C GLN A 376 -4.81 15.76 1.80
#